data_AF-A0A6M0C8K8-F1
#
_entry.id   AF-A0A6M0C8K8-F1
#
_cell.length_a   1.000
_cell.length_b   1.000
_cell.length_c   1.000
_cell.angle_alpha   90.00
_cell.angle_beta   90.00
_cell.angle_gamma   90.00
#
_symmetry.space_group_name_H-M   'P 1'
#
loop_
_entity.id
_entity.type
_entity.pdbx_description
1 polymer ?
#
loop_
_entity_poly.entity_id
_entity_poly.type
_entity_poly.pdbx_seq_one_letter_code
_entity_poly.pdbx_strand_id
1 'polypeptide(L)'
;MQLKLPQWLLPLLIISVVILAGCASLSANKDISSSTDASQEASTSPTITVSNSKDNNLPRLEGKATIVMVVDGSPITIEVDGTNAPITAGNFVDLVQRGVYDGLAFHRVVREPEPFVVQGGDPQSKDPDFP
;
A
#
# COMPACT_ATOMS: atom_id res chain seq x y z
N MET A 1 -11.17 51.34 -42.00
CA MET A 1 -10.56 50.04 -41.62
C MET A 1 -11.40 49.46 -40.49
N GLN A 2 -12.08 48.33 -40.71
CA GLN A 2 -12.76 47.61 -39.63
C GLN A 2 -11.77 46.57 -39.07
N LEU A 3 -11.30 46.78 -37.83
CA LEU A 3 -10.45 45.79 -37.16
C LEU A 3 -11.29 44.57 -36.80
N LYS A 4 -11.00 43.43 -37.44
CA LYS A 4 -11.59 42.14 -37.09
C LYS A 4 -10.83 41.59 -35.89
N LEU A 5 -11.44 41.62 -34.71
CA LEU A 5 -10.86 41.04 -33.50
C LEU A 5 -10.94 39.50 -33.57
N PRO A 6 -9.83 38.76 -33.41
CA PRO A 6 -9.84 37.31 -33.57
C PRO A 6 -10.67 36.63 -32.47
N GLN A 7 -11.54 35.70 -32.88
CA GLN A 7 -12.50 35.02 -32.01
C GLN A 7 -11.85 34.13 -30.92
N TRP A 8 -10.54 33.89 -30.99
CA TRP A 8 -9.79 33.23 -29.91
C TRP A 8 -9.51 34.13 -28.70
N LEU A 9 -9.69 35.46 -28.81
CA LEU A 9 -9.34 36.37 -27.71
C LEU A 9 -10.39 36.35 -26.60
N LEU A 10 -11.63 36.02 -26.96
CA LEU A 10 -12.75 35.93 -26.02
C LEU A 10 -12.55 34.84 -24.94
N PRO A 11 -12.21 33.57 -25.27
CA PRO A 11 -11.94 32.56 -24.25
C PRO A 11 -10.71 32.87 -23.40
N LEU A 12 -9.68 33.50 -24.00
CA LEU A 12 -8.45 33.89 -23.29
C LEU A 12 -8.70 34.97 -22.23
N LEU A 13 -9.61 35.91 -22.52
CA LEU A 13 -10.04 36.93 -21.57
C LEU A 13 -10.88 36.35 -20.42
N ILE A 14 -11.74 35.37 -20.70
CA ILE A 14 -12.58 34.71 -19.67
C ILE A 14 -11.72 33.90 -18.69
N ILE A 15 -10.71 33.16 -19.18
CA ILE A 15 -9.79 32.39 -18.33
C ILE A 15 -8.99 33.31 -17.41
N SER A 16 -8.55 34.47 -17.89
CA SER A 16 -7.83 35.46 -17.07
C SER A 16 -8.67 36.01 -15.90
N VAL A 17 -9.99 36.12 -16.06
CA VAL A 17 -10.88 36.61 -14.99
C VAL A 17 -11.10 35.54 -13.91
N VAL A 18 -11.16 34.26 -14.28
CA VAL A 18 -11.37 33.16 -13.32
C VAL A 18 -10.19 32.99 -12.37
N ILE A 19 -8.96 33.22 -12.83
CA ILE A 19 -7.75 33.10 -12.00
C ILE A 19 -7.68 34.20 -10.93
N LEU A 20 -8.21 35.40 -11.19
CA LEU A 20 -8.18 36.51 -10.24
C LEU A 20 -9.21 36.40 -9.10
N ALA A 21 -10.27 35.60 -9.26
CA ALA A 21 -11.32 35.43 -8.24
C ALA A 21 -11.03 34.32 -7.20
N GLY A 22 -9.89 33.63 -7.31
CA GLY A 22 -9.56 32.43 -6.53
C GLY A 22 -8.95 32.63 -5.14
N CYS A 23 -9.11 33.80 -4.49
CA CYS A 23 -8.63 34.02 -3.12
C CYS A 23 -9.78 34.39 -2.18
N ALA A 24 -10.38 33.38 -1.56
CA ALA A 24 -11.15 33.52 -0.32
C ALA A 24 -10.80 32.36 0.62
N SER A 25 -9.86 32.60 1.53
CA SER A 25 -9.53 31.72 2.64
C SER A 25 -10.42 32.06 3.84
N LEU A 26 -11.12 31.08 4.41
CA LEU A 26 -11.68 31.18 5.75
C LEU A 26 -11.02 30.11 6.64
N SER A 27 -10.30 30.61 7.64
CA SER A 27 -9.65 29.85 8.70
C SER A 27 -10.65 29.61 9.84
N ALA A 28 -10.77 28.37 10.30
CA ALA A 28 -11.38 28.04 11.58
C ALA A 28 -10.53 26.95 12.26
N ASN A 29 -9.91 27.37 13.37
CA ASN A 29 -9.00 26.64 14.24
C ASN A 29 -9.78 25.70 15.18
N LYS A 30 -9.28 24.47 15.45
CA LYS A 30 -9.58 23.73 16.68
C LYS A 30 -8.52 22.67 17.00
N ASP A 31 -7.60 23.12 17.86
CA ASP A 31 -6.95 22.46 19.00
C ASP A 31 -6.46 21.00 18.97
N ILE A 32 -5.18 20.94 19.34
CA ILE A 32 -4.31 19.84 19.78
C ILE A 32 -4.85 19.13 21.02
N SER A 33 -4.72 17.80 21.07
CA SER A 33 -4.28 17.09 22.29
C SER A 33 -3.65 15.73 21.96
N SER A 34 -2.39 15.67 22.32
CA SER A 34 -1.44 14.58 22.37
C SER A 34 -1.79 13.51 23.40
N SER A 35 -1.45 12.27 23.09
CA SER A 35 -0.86 11.36 24.07
C SER A 35 0.17 10.47 23.38
N THR A 36 1.43 10.82 23.64
CA THR A 36 2.62 9.98 23.62
C THR A 36 2.44 8.83 24.61
N ASP A 37 2.86 7.61 24.24
CA ASP A 37 3.72 6.84 25.15
C ASP A 37 4.64 5.88 24.39
N ALA A 38 5.83 5.75 24.92
CA ALA A 38 7.02 5.22 24.27
C ALA A 38 7.44 3.86 24.83
N SER A 39 8.19 3.14 23.98
CA SER A 39 9.20 2.11 24.29
C SER A 39 8.71 0.69 24.63
N GLN A 40 9.10 -0.30 23.82
CA GLN A 40 10.34 -1.04 24.07
C GLN A 40 10.76 -1.88 22.85
N GLU A 41 12.09 -2.00 22.75
CA GLU A 41 12.88 -2.58 21.67
C GLU A 41 13.43 -3.96 22.10
N ALA A 42 13.81 -4.73 21.08
CA ALA A 42 14.80 -5.82 21.06
C ALA A 42 14.34 -7.29 21.23
N SER A 43 14.32 -7.95 20.07
CA SER A 43 14.98 -9.23 19.78
C SER A 43 14.49 -10.49 20.50
N THR A 44 13.60 -11.22 19.83
CA THR A 44 13.54 -12.68 19.93
C THR A 44 13.18 -13.24 18.56
N SER A 45 13.95 -14.23 18.12
CA SER A 45 13.68 -15.13 16.99
C SER A 45 12.19 -15.45 16.86
N PRO A 46 11.61 -15.63 15.64
CA PRO A 46 10.20 -15.96 15.50
C PRO A 46 9.97 -17.34 16.11
N THR A 47 9.55 -17.35 17.37
CA THR A 47 8.98 -18.51 18.04
C THR A 47 7.51 -18.46 17.72
N ILE A 48 7.05 -19.39 16.88
CA ILE A 48 5.62 -19.63 16.69
C ILE A 48 5.08 -20.10 18.04
N THR A 49 4.64 -19.16 18.87
CA THR A 49 3.91 -19.46 20.09
C THR A 49 2.46 -19.68 19.68
N VAL A 50 2.13 -20.95 19.41
CA VAL A 50 0.74 -21.40 19.30
C VAL A 50 0.11 -21.34 20.70
N SER A 51 -0.30 -20.13 21.11
CA SER A 51 -1.07 -19.93 22.34
C SER A 51 -2.54 -20.25 22.10
N ASN A 52 -2.97 -21.41 22.59
CA ASN A 52 -4.38 -21.82 22.63
C ASN A 52 -5.18 -20.96 23.61
N SER A 53 -5.89 -19.97 23.08
CA SER A 53 -7.09 -19.39 23.70
C SER A 53 -8.25 -19.64 22.76
N LYS A 54 -9.31 -20.28 23.26
CA LYS A 54 -10.59 -20.52 22.55
C LYS A 54 -11.02 -19.27 21.79
N ASP A 55 -10.79 -19.26 20.48
CA ASP A 55 -11.54 -18.61 19.40
C ASP A 55 -10.72 -18.77 18.09
N ASN A 56 -11.15 -19.71 17.24
CA ASN A 56 -10.73 -19.98 15.84
C ASN A 56 -9.24 -20.35 15.60
N ASN A 57 -9.01 -21.60 15.13
CA ASN A 57 -7.73 -22.19 14.71
C ASN A 57 -7.13 -21.48 13.47
N LEU A 58 -6.76 -20.21 13.60
CA LEU A 58 -6.18 -19.40 12.53
C LEU A 58 -4.73 -19.05 12.88
N PRO A 59 -3.80 -19.10 11.90
CA PRO A 59 -2.42 -18.66 12.09
C PRO A 59 -2.34 -17.20 12.56
N ARG A 60 -1.41 -16.92 13.47
CA ARG A 60 -1.20 -15.58 14.03
C ARG A 60 0.30 -15.27 14.18
N LEU A 61 0.70 -14.06 13.83
CA LEU A 61 2.06 -13.55 14.07
C LEU A 61 2.00 -12.50 15.19
N GLU A 62 2.75 -12.73 16.26
CA GLU A 62 3.01 -11.73 17.29
C GLU A 62 4.29 -10.97 16.93
N GLY A 63 4.28 -9.64 17.05
CA GLY A 63 5.46 -8.83 16.75
C GLY A 63 5.74 -8.67 15.25
N LYS A 64 6.99 -8.84 14.83
CA LYS A 64 7.43 -8.62 13.44
C LYS A 64 8.17 -9.85 12.91
N ALA A 65 8.11 -10.05 11.59
CA ALA A 65 8.89 -11.07 10.89
C ALA A 65 9.57 -10.47 9.66
N THR A 66 10.72 -11.02 9.26
CA THR A 66 11.40 -10.63 8.01
C THR A 66 11.32 -11.77 7.00
N ILE A 67 10.84 -11.45 5.80
CA ILE A 67 10.75 -12.38 4.67
C ILE A 67 11.58 -11.84 3.52
N VAL A 68 12.25 -12.74 2.79
CA VAL A 68 12.96 -12.42 1.55
C VAL A 68 12.20 -13.05 0.39
N MET A 69 11.67 -12.21 -0.50
CA MET A 69 11.05 -12.63 -1.76
C MET A 69 12.06 -12.45 -2.89
N VAL A 70 12.29 -13.49 -3.70
CA VAL A 70 13.21 -13.41 -4.83
C VAL A 70 12.40 -13.30 -6.12
N VAL A 71 12.61 -12.20 -6.86
CA VAL A 71 11.96 -11.95 -8.16
C VAL A 71 13.05 -11.87 -9.21
N ASP A 72 13.02 -12.76 -10.21
CA ASP A 72 14.03 -12.84 -11.28
C ASP A 72 15.48 -12.85 -10.75
N GLY A 73 15.72 -13.57 -9.65
CA GLY A 73 17.03 -13.64 -8.98
C GLY A 73 17.39 -12.44 -8.11
N SER A 74 16.55 -11.41 -8.06
CA SER A 74 16.74 -10.21 -7.24
C SER A 74 15.98 -10.31 -5.91
N PRO A 75 16.65 -10.19 -4.75
CA PRO A 75 15.99 -10.26 -3.45
C PRO A 75 15.26 -8.96 -3.09
N ILE A 76 14.07 -9.09 -2.52
CA ILE A 76 13.26 -8.02 -1.93
C ILE A 76 12.98 -8.41 -0.49
N THR A 77 13.45 -7.59 0.46
CA THR A 77 13.23 -7.81 1.90
C THR A 77 11.94 -7.13 2.35
N ILE A 78 11.09 -7.89 3.04
CA ILE A 78 9.78 -7.45 3.53
C ILE A 78 9.76 -7.63 5.05
N GLU A 79 9.43 -6.56 5.78
CA GLU A 79 9.05 -6.66 7.19
C GLU A 79 7.53 -6.82 7.30
N VAL A 80 7.10 -7.87 7.98
CA VAL A 80 5.68 -8.17 8.22
C VAL A 80 5.31 -7.74 9.63
N ASP A 81 4.28 -6.89 9.74
CA ASP A 81 3.81 -6.32 11.01
C ASP A 81 2.65 -7.13 11.60
N GLY A 82 3.01 -8.10 12.44
CA GLY A 82 2.06 -8.87 13.24
C GLY A 82 1.51 -8.11 14.44
N THR A 83 2.19 -7.07 14.94
CA THR A 83 1.66 -6.24 16.03
C THR A 83 0.36 -5.55 15.60
N ASN A 84 0.36 -4.94 14.41
CA ASN A 84 -0.81 -4.21 13.90
C ASN A 84 -1.80 -5.09 13.12
N ALA A 85 -1.35 -6.19 12.51
CA ALA A 85 -2.19 -7.08 11.71
C ALA A 85 -1.94 -8.57 12.00
N PRO A 86 -2.16 -9.05 13.24
CA PRO A 86 -1.67 -10.34 13.72
C PRO A 86 -2.18 -11.55 12.93
N ILE A 87 -3.46 -11.56 12.55
CA ILE A 87 -4.08 -12.68 11.81
C ILE A 87 -3.61 -12.69 10.35
N THR A 88 -3.61 -11.53 9.68
CA THR A 88 -3.16 -11.41 8.28
C THR A 88 -1.68 -11.74 8.16
N ALA A 89 -0.86 -11.20 9.05
CA ALA A 89 0.57 -11.47 9.13
C ALA A 89 0.84 -12.95 9.41
N GLY A 90 0.11 -13.55 10.36
CA GLY A 90 0.20 -14.97 10.67
C GLY A 90 -0.13 -15.86 9.48
N ASN A 91 -1.24 -15.58 8.79
CA ASN A 91 -1.63 -16.31 7.58
C ASN A 91 -0.59 -16.16 6.47
N PHE A 92 -0.07 -14.94 6.24
CA PHE A 92 0.97 -14.71 5.24
C PHE A 92 2.25 -15.50 5.55
N VAL A 93 2.72 -15.47 6.80
CA VAL A 93 3.91 -16.23 7.23
C VAL A 93 3.69 -17.74 7.11
N ASP A 94 2.51 -18.26 7.48
CA ASP A 94 2.16 -19.67 7.29
C ASP A 94 2.26 -20.10 5.82
N LEU A 95 1.67 -19.31 4.91
CA LEU A 95 1.70 -19.59 3.47
C LEU A 95 3.12 -19.53 2.88
N VAL A 96 3.96 -18.61 3.37
CA VAL A 96 5.38 -18.54 3.00
C VAL A 96 6.13 -19.79 3.48
N GLN A 97 5.96 -20.21 4.73
CA GLN A 97 6.62 -21.41 5.27
C GLN A 97 6.21 -22.69 4.55
N ARG A 98 4.98 -22.72 4.02
CA ARG A 98 4.46 -23.83 3.21
C ARG A 98 4.86 -23.77 1.73
N GLY A 99 5.59 -22.74 1.30
CA GLY A 99 6.05 -22.58 -0.09
C GLY A 99 4.93 -22.26 -1.08
N VAL A 100 3.80 -21.71 -0.62
CA VAL A 100 2.63 -21.45 -1.50
C VAL A 100 2.94 -20.41 -2.57
N TYR A 101 3.77 -19.42 -2.24
CA TYR A 101 4.17 -18.34 -3.14
C TYR A 101 5.28 -18.71 -4.13
N ASP A 102 5.87 -19.90 -4.02
CA ASP A 102 6.98 -20.31 -4.86
C ASP A 102 6.53 -20.54 -6.31
N GLY A 103 7.21 -19.86 -7.24
CA GLY A 103 6.94 -19.94 -8.68
C GLY A 103 5.67 -19.22 -9.14
N LEU A 104 5.04 -18.39 -8.29
CA LEU A 104 3.90 -17.57 -8.70
C LEU A 104 4.36 -16.35 -9.51
N ALA A 105 3.53 -15.92 -10.46
CA ALA A 105 3.73 -14.68 -11.19
C ALA A 105 2.98 -13.49 -10.54
N PHE A 106 3.46 -12.28 -10.80
CA PHE A 106 2.66 -11.07 -10.60
C PHE A 106 1.70 -10.91 -11.79
N HIS A 107 0.47 -11.39 -11.63
CA HIS A 107 -0.55 -11.35 -12.69
C HIS A 107 -1.06 -9.92 -12.99
N ARG A 108 -0.81 -8.95 -12.09
CA ARG A 108 -1.24 -7.57 -12.31
C ARG A 108 -0.18 -6.56 -11.90
N VAL A 109 0.20 -5.71 -12.85
CA VAL A 109 1.15 -4.61 -12.66
C VAL A 109 0.59 -3.33 -13.28
N VAL A 110 0.23 -2.36 -12.45
CA VAL A 110 -0.31 -1.06 -12.91
C VAL A 110 0.82 -0.04 -12.99
N ARG A 111 1.24 0.29 -14.21
CA ARG A 111 2.31 1.28 -14.49
C ARG A 111 1.76 2.62 -14.95
N GLU A 112 0.61 2.62 -15.60
CA GLU A 112 0.01 3.79 -16.25
C GLU A 112 -1.41 4.03 -15.74
N PRO A 113 -1.91 5.28 -15.74
CA PRO A 113 -1.17 6.51 -16.12
C PRO A 113 -0.08 6.89 -15.11
N GLU A 114 -0.19 6.46 -13.86
CA GLU A 114 0.82 6.58 -12.82
C GLU A 114 1.06 5.21 -12.18
N PRO A 115 2.29 4.89 -11.76
CA PRO A 115 2.57 3.65 -11.05
C PRO A 115 1.70 3.53 -9.78
N PHE A 116 1.04 2.38 -9.60
CA PHE A 116 0.16 2.17 -8.45
C PHE A 116 0.54 0.93 -7.64
N VAL A 117 0.22 -0.27 -8.13
CA VAL A 117 0.46 -1.52 -7.40
C VAL A 117 0.93 -2.65 -8.30
N VAL A 118 1.68 -3.55 -7.69
CA VAL A 118 1.98 -4.89 -8.18
C VAL A 118 1.18 -5.86 -7.32
N GLN A 119 0.45 -6.77 -7.97
CA GLN A 119 -0.39 -7.76 -7.31
C GLN A 119 0.01 -9.16 -7.79
N GLY A 120 0.16 -10.05 -6.81
CA GLY A 120 0.46 -11.47 -7.01
C GLY A 120 -0.22 -12.30 -5.92
N GLY A 121 0.24 -13.54 -5.73
CA GLY A 121 -0.29 -14.44 -4.71
C GLY A 121 -1.50 -15.27 -5.13
N ASP A 122 -1.86 -15.27 -6.42
CA ASP A 122 -2.86 -16.19 -6.97
C ASP A 122 -2.21 -17.55 -7.28
N PRO A 123 -2.63 -18.66 -6.66
CA PRO A 123 -2.09 -20.00 -6.95
C PRO A 123 -2.23 -20.44 -8.40
N GLN A 124 -3.19 -19.91 -9.16
CA GLN A 124 -3.37 -20.21 -10.59
C GLN A 124 -2.31 -19.55 -11.46
N SER A 125 -1.68 -18.45 -11.00
CA SER A 125 -0.63 -17.73 -11.74
C SER A 125 0.69 -18.49 -11.92
N LYS A 126 0.77 -19.75 -11.48
CA LYS A 126 1.84 -20.68 -11.90
C LYS A 126 1.75 -21.01 -13.38
N ASP A 127 0.54 -21.00 -13.92
CA ASP A 127 0.29 -21.10 -15.35
C ASP A 127 0.37 -19.70 -15.97
N PRO A 128 1.33 -19.43 -16.86
CA PRO A 128 1.46 -18.12 -17.51
C PRO A 128 0.30 -17.80 -18.45
N ASP A 129 -0.46 -18.81 -18.87
CA ASP A 129 -1.63 -18.64 -19.76
C ASP A 129 -2.92 -18.39 -18.96
N PHE A 130 -2.87 -18.45 -17.62
CA PHE A 130 -4.00 -18.12 -16.77
C PHE A 130 -4.23 -16.59 -16.75
N PRO A 131 -5.47 -16.12 -17.04
CA PRO A 131 -5.77 -14.71 -17.25
C PRO A 131 -5.64 -13.83 -15.99
#